data_AF-A0A1T5GPU1-F1
#
_entry.id   AF-A0A1T5GPU1-F1
#
_cell.length_a   1.000
_cell.length_b   1.000
_cell.length_c   1.000
_cell.angle_alpha   90.00
_cell.angle_beta   90.00
_cell.angle_gamma   90.00
#
_symmetry.space_group_name_H-M   'P 1'
#
loop_
_entity.id
_entity.type
_entity.pdbx_description
1 polymer ?
#
loop_
_entity_poly.entity_id
_entity_poly.type
_entity_poly.pdbx_seq_one_letter_code
_entity_poly.pdbx_strand_id
1 'polypeptide(L)'
;MALILVGGVRWCTGSLINTVCDDDRPLFLTADHCLGGWANDHIKYDAITNPVLNHWSFYWNYESPRCPNIAPPPAILSTVGATVIANNGNTDFALLQLTEDPKDRNGVTPYYLGWDRSGYAGTGGVGIHHPNGDVKKIATYIGTPTNSTCLNANYWQTGFVATSNGHSVMEPGSSGSPLINSNRHVIGQLYGPGNLAICPQHLCDNQPELQEVSYGKFSVSWTGGGAIDNRRRLRDWLDPLGTAPTTLVGKAATLISGPSTVCQQATYQIENLPEGAQINWTTSNSLSISNGQGTPQVTVSNTGVFSISHFVKATITACGSSYEIRKNISKVGNENAVILLYDADGINSYHSGTILTNYLVKAHLNNPSPDPGNYRWTIIAPPKSGIPNRLASGQTFPFSTDYSGHYTFRLTYFAECGWSTVTRDIYFGFGSLMQVKIFPNPASNETSVSLNLSSGEDLNSMSSQIWEFEVHDQNQRLITHQRNIKSNSHTINTAGWQKGLYIVTVKYNNETFSEKLVVK
;
A
#
# COMPACT_ATOMS: atom_id res chain seq x y z
N MET A 1 -15.84 15.94 11.84
CA MET A 1 -15.92 16.11 13.31
C MET A 1 -14.94 15.16 13.96
N ALA A 2 -14.34 15.56 15.08
CA ALA A 2 -13.42 14.71 15.83
C ALA A 2 -13.51 14.94 17.34
N LEU A 3 -13.18 13.89 18.09
CA LEU A 3 -12.81 13.99 19.51
C LEU A 3 -11.38 14.53 19.60
N ILE A 4 -11.18 15.56 20.41
CA ILE A 4 -9.89 16.19 20.67
C ILE A 4 -9.25 15.53 21.88
N LEU A 5 -7.98 15.18 21.76
CA LEU A 5 -7.15 14.70 22.85
C LEU A 5 -5.97 15.63 23.07
N VAL A 6 -5.66 15.92 24.34
CA VAL A 6 -4.50 16.70 24.76
C VAL A 6 -3.62 15.82 25.63
N GLY A 7 -2.41 15.49 25.17
CA GLY A 7 -1.53 14.58 25.91
C GLY A 7 -2.14 13.20 26.18
N GLY A 8 -3.09 12.75 25.34
CA GLY A 8 -3.84 11.51 25.52
C GLY A 8 -5.13 11.64 26.36
N VAL A 9 -5.38 12.79 26.97
CA VAL A 9 -6.64 13.07 27.69
C VAL A 9 -7.74 13.43 26.70
N ARG A 10 -8.87 12.72 26.75
CA ARG A 10 -10.06 13.04 25.95
C ARG A 10 -10.69 14.32 26.48
N TRP A 11 -10.54 15.41 25.73
CA TRP A 11 -10.65 16.76 26.29
C TRP A 11 -11.87 17.54 25.79
N CYS A 12 -12.03 17.63 24.47
CA CYS A 12 -13.04 18.48 23.83
C CYS A 12 -13.51 17.88 22.48
N THR A 13 -14.42 18.56 21.80
CA THR A 13 -14.92 18.21 20.47
C THR A 13 -14.64 19.37 19.49
N GLY A 14 -14.61 19.06 18.19
CA GLY A 14 -14.73 20.09 17.15
C GLY A 14 -15.07 19.54 15.78
N SER A 15 -15.17 20.42 14.80
CA SER A 15 -15.60 20.07 13.44
C SER A 15 -14.83 20.78 12.35
N LEU A 16 -14.62 20.11 11.22
CA LEU A 16 -14.09 20.75 10.03
C LEU A 16 -15.11 21.72 9.47
N ILE A 17 -14.67 22.90 9.03
CA ILE A 17 -15.51 23.98 8.52
C ILE A 17 -15.09 24.32 7.08
N ASN A 18 -16.07 24.49 6.19
CA ASN A 18 -15.82 24.88 4.81
C ASN A 18 -15.47 26.38 4.70
N THR A 19 -14.77 26.75 3.64
CA THR A 19 -14.43 28.14 3.31
C THR A 19 -15.02 28.52 1.95
N VAL A 20 -15.16 29.81 1.65
CA VAL A 20 -15.63 30.26 0.32
C VAL A 20 -14.71 29.79 -0.82
N CYS A 21 -13.50 29.40 -0.48
CA CYS A 21 -12.50 28.89 -1.41
C CYS A 21 -12.64 27.40 -1.71
N ASP A 22 -13.44 26.71 -0.90
CA ASP A 22 -13.79 25.32 -1.11
C ASP A 22 -12.54 24.40 -1.21
N ASP A 23 -11.44 24.80 -0.56
CA ASP A 23 -10.07 24.36 -0.86
C ASP A 23 -9.55 23.22 0.04
N ASP A 24 -10.45 22.49 0.70
CA ASP A 24 -10.16 21.38 1.62
C ASP A 24 -9.16 21.69 2.75
N ARG A 25 -8.80 22.95 2.99
CA ARG A 25 -7.92 23.30 4.11
C ARG A 25 -8.53 22.75 5.40
N PRO A 26 -7.77 22.01 6.24
CA PRO A 26 -8.32 21.34 7.42
C PRO A 26 -8.54 22.35 8.55
N LEU A 27 -9.44 23.30 8.34
CA LEU A 27 -9.86 24.29 9.31
C LEU A 27 -10.88 23.66 10.26
N PHE A 28 -10.57 23.70 11.55
CA PHE A 28 -11.29 22.95 12.58
C PHE A 28 -11.77 23.89 13.68
N LEU A 29 -13.09 24.04 13.80
CA LEU A 29 -13.74 24.87 14.81
C LEU A 29 -13.93 24.08 16.11
N THR A 30 -13.51 24.67 17.22
CA THR A 30 -13.69 24.20 18.60
C THR A 30 -13.88 25.40 19.54
N ALA A 31 -13.82 25.20 20.85
CA ALA A 31 -13.99 26.25 21.84
C ALA A 31 -12.66 26.86 22.32
N ASP A 32 -12.67 28.17 22.63
CA ASP A 32 -11.52 28.88 23.16
C ASP A 32 -11.09 28.32 24.52
N HIS A 33 -12.03 28.01 25.41
CA HIS A 33 -11.71 27.48 26.73
C HIS A 33 -11.01 26.11 26.68
N CYS A 34 -11.15 25.35 25.59
CA CYS A 34 -10.42 24.10 25.38
C CYS A 34 -8.92 24.31 25.16
N LEU A 35 -8.49 25.52 24.77
CA LEU A 35 -7.07 25.87 24.56
C LEU A 35 -6.28 26.02 25.86
N GLY A 36 -6.92 25.83 27.02
CA GLY A 36 -6.25 25.88 28.32
C GLY A 36 -6.78 24.85 29.30
N GLY A 37 -6.52 25.04 30.58
CA GLY A 37 -6.94 24.11 31.64
C GLY A 37 -5.92 23.01 31.93
N TRP A 38 -6.29 22.12 32.85
CA TRP A 38 -5.37 21.13 33.43
C TRP A 38 -4.85 20.11 32.41
N ALA A 39 -5.64 19.76 31.38
CA ALA A 39 -5.20 18.85 30.33
C ALA A 39 -4.10 19.46 29.46
N ASN A 40 -3.98 20.79 29.43
CA ASN A 40 -2.94 21.55 28.73
C ASN A 40 -1.79 21.95 29.67
N ASP A 41 -1.55 21.20 30.77
CA ASP A 41 -0.58 21.57 31.81
C ASP A 41 -0.76 23.00 32.34
N HIS A 42 -2.01 23.48 32.38
CA HIS A 42 -2.40 24.85 32.72
C HIS A 42 -1.83 25.95 31.80
N ILE A 43 -1.32 25.59 30.62
CA ILE A 43 -0.90 26.52 29.57
C ILE A 43 -2.12 26.92 28.73
N LYS A 44 -2.33 28.22 28.54
CA LYS A 44 -3.32 28.74 27.59
C LYS A 44 -2.65 28.99 26.24
N TYR A 45 -3.05 28.21 25.24
CA TYR A 45 -2.71 28.45 23.85
C TYR A 45 -3.60 29.55 23.26
N ASP A 46 -3.04 30.31 22.32
CA ASP A 46 -3.65 31.49 21.75
C ASP A 46 -3.06 31.80 20.37
N ALA A 47 -3.89 32.25 19.43
CA ALA A 47 -3.46 32.54 18.06
C ALA A 47 -2.38 33.62 17.95
N ILE A 48 -2.23 34.49 18.96
CA ILE A 48 -1.27 35.59 18.96
C ILE A 48 0.01 35.22 19.70
N THR A 49 -0.12 34.64 20.90
CA THR A 49 1.03 34.50 21.81
C THR A 49 1.61 33.09 21.86
N ASN A 50 0.81 32.04 21.64
CA ASN A 50 1.25 30.65 21.74
C ASN A 50 0.36 29.73 20.89
N PRO A 51 0.54 29.67 19.57
CA PRO A 51 -0.44 29.06 18.67
C PRO A 51 -0.21 27.57 18.39
N VAL A 52 0.93 26.99 18.78
CA VAL A 52 1.34 25.65 18.32
C VAL A 52 0.79 24.54 19.23
N LEU A 53 0.02 23.61 18.66
CA LEU A 53 -0.63 22.48 19.34
C LEU A 53 -0.09 21.13 18.85
N ASN A 54 1.22 20.94 18.82
CA ASN A 54 1.87 19.73 18.29
C ASN A 54 1.54 18.42 19.06
N HIS A 55 1.10 18.52 20.31
CA HIS A 55 0.76 17.40 21.19
C HIS A 55 -0.74 17.06 21.20
N TRP A 56 -1.56 17.79 20.42
CA TRP A 56 -2.98 17.52 20.28
C TRP A 56 -3.20 16.40 19.25
N SER A 57 -4.16 15.52 19.52
CA SER A 57 -4.60 14.48 18.59
C SER A 57 -6.10 14.60 18.34
N PHE A 58 -6.53 14.19 17.14
CA PHE A 58 -7.93 14.28 16.72
C PHE A 58 -8.39 12.90 16.28
N TYR A 59 -9.36 12.33 16.98
CA TYR A 59 -9.93 11.02 16.64
C TYR A 59 -11.13 11.20 15.71
N TRP A 60 -10.97 10.69 14.49
CA TRP A 60 -11.97 10.70 13.43
C TRP A 60 -12.78 9.42 13.44
N ASN A 61 -14.04 9.49 12.97
CA ASN A 61 -14.97 8.36 12.91
C ASN A 61 -15.05 7.58 14.23
N TYR A 62 -14.84 8.26 15.36
CA TYR A 62 -14.93 7.68 16.70
C TYR A 62 -16.39 7.54 17.11
N GLU A 63 -17.11 6.63 16.45
CA GLU A 63 -18.53 6.38 16.63
C GLU A 63 -18.84 4.89 16.68
N SER A 64 -19.95 4.52 17.32
CA SER A 64 -20.38 3.12 17.34
C SER A 64 -20.82 2.70 15.93
N PRO A 65 -20.41 1.51 15.42
CA PRO A 65 -20.84 1.03 14.10
C PRO A 65 -22.31 0.59 14.08
N ARG A 66 -23.00 0.62 15.23
CA ARG A 66 -24.43 0.34 15.39
C ARG A 66 -25.06 1.36 16.34
N CYS A 67 -26.39 1.49 16.33
CA CYS A 67 -27.11 2.41 17.21
C CYS A 67 -26.79 2.24 18.72
N PRO A 68 -26.74 1.02 19.30
CA PRO A 68 -26.26 0.85 20.66
C PRO A 68 -24.74 1.03 20.74
N ASN A 69 -24.26 1.51 21.89
CA ASN A 69 -22.85 1.42 22.24
C ASN A 69 -22.46 -0.07 22.28
N ILE A 70 -21.41 -0.46 21.56
CA ILE A 70 -20.89 -1.83 21.58
C ILE A 70 -19.42 -1.86 22.03
N ALA A 71 -19.04 -2.98 22.64
CA ALA A 71 -17.64 -3.32 22.92
C ALA A 71 -17.13 -4.35 21.88
N PRO A 72 -15.85 -4.29 21.46
CA PRO A 72 -14.84 -3.31 21.83
C PRO A 72 -15.04 -1.93 21.15
N PRO A 73 -14.39 -0.86 21.64
CA PRO A 73 -14.42 0.46 21.03
C PRO A 73 -14.02 0.42 19.54
N PRO A 74 -14.47 1.39 18.73
CA PRO A 74 -14.11 1.46 17.31
C PRO A 74 -12.59 1.65 17.13
N ALA A 75 -12.10 1.27 15.95
CA ALA A 75 -10.71 1.49 15.58
C ALA A 75 -10.37 2.99 15.64
N ILE A 76 -9.21 3.32 16.21
CA ILE A 76 -8.76 4.70 16.35
C ILE A 76 -8.14 5.15 15.03
N LEU A 77 -8.81 6.09 14.35
CA LEU A 77 -8.28 6.81 13.21
C LEU A 77 -7.92 8.22 13.67
N SER A 78 -6.63 8.52 13.79
CA SER A 78 -6.17 9.80 14.34
C SER A 78 -5.31 10.59 13.38
N THR A 79 -5.37 11.91 13.53
CA THR A 79 -4.34 12.85 13.09
C THR A 79 -3.75 13.59 14.28
N VAL A 80 -2.56 14.16 14.11
CA VAL A 80 -1.81 14.85 15.17
C VAL A 80 -1.40 16.26 14.74
N GLY A 81 -1.44 17.18 15.71
CA GLY A 81 -0.93 18.53 15.55
C GLY A 81 -1.94 19.51 14.96
N ALA A 82 -1.89 20.74 15.46
CA ALA A 82 -2.60 21.87 14.88
C ALA A 82 -1.90 23.20 15.22
N THR A 83 -2.36 24.27 14.57
CA THR A 83 -2.03 25.66 14.91
C THR A 83 -3.32 26.43 15.19
N VAL A 84 -3.39 27.16 16.29
CA VAL A 84 -4.49 28.10 16.56
C VAL A 84 -4.33 29.30 15.62
N ILE A 85 -5.27 29.47 14.68
CA ILE A 85 -5.22 30.55 13.69
C ILE A 85 -6.15 31.71 14.07
N ALA A 86 -7.20 31.44 14.84
CA ALA A 86 -8.00 32.48 15.49
C ALA A 86 -8.68 31.97 16.74
N ASN A 87 -8.85 32.82 17.75
CA ASN A 87 -9.66 32.51 18.93
C ASN A 87 -10.16 33.78 19.62
N ASN A 88 -11.32 33.71 20.27
CA ASN A 88 -11.88 34.85 21.00
C ASN A 88 -12.77 34.41 22.15
N GLY A 89 -12.40 34.81 23.38
CA GLY A 89 -13.16 34.53 24.59
C GLY A 89 -14.55 35.19 24.64
N ASN A 90 -14.80 36.25 23.86
CA ASN A 90 -16.10 36.95 23.84
C ASN A 90 -17.26 36.03 23.39
N THR A 91 -16.96 35.08 22.52
CA THR A 91 -17.89 34.05 22.03
C THR A 91 -17.31 32.65 22.20
N ASP A 92 -16.22 32.51 22.96
CA ASP A 92 -15.53 31.24 23.23
C ASP A 92 -15.20 30.39 21.99
N PHE A 93 -14.88 31.01 20.85
CA PHE A 93 -14.54 30.24 19.64
C PHE A 93 -13.03 30.07 19.52
N ALA A 94 -12.59 28.94 18.99
CA ALA A 94 -11.24 28.72 18.48
C ALA A 94 -11.30 28.05 17.11
N LEU A 95 -10.53 28.57 16.16
CA LEU A 95 -10.32 28.02 14.83
C LEU A 95 -8.89 27.53 14.74
N LEU A 96 -8.73 26.26 14.42
CA LEU A 96 -7.45 25.60 14.26
C LEU A 96 -7.20 25.31 12.78
N GLN A 97 -5.94 25.31 12.37
CA GLN A 97 -5.50 24.65 11.13
C GLN A 97 -4.75 23.38 11.53
N LEU A 98 -5.25 22.22 11.13
CA LEU A 98 -4.61 20.94 11.47
C LEU A 98 -3.30 20.76 10.70
N THR A 99 -2.30 20.16 11.36
CA THR A 99 -0.99 19.88 10.75
C THR A 99 -1.07 18.69 9.82
N GLU A 100 -1.65 17.58 10.30
CA GLU A 100 -1.97 16.41 9.49
C GLU A 100 -3.39 16.54 8.94
N ASP A 101 -3.53 16.47 7.62
CA ASP A 101 -4.83 16.54 6.97
C ASP A 101 -5.58 15.19 7.10
N PRO A 102 -6.79 15.18 7.70
CA PRO A 102 -7.57 13.95 7.85
C PRO A 102 -7.94 13.29 6.52
N LYS A 103 -7.91 14.00 5.38
CA LYS A 103 -8.18 13.38 4.07
C LYS A 103 -7.09 12.40 3.63
N ASP A 104 -5.87 12.58 4.12
CA ASP A 104 -4.74 11.70 3.82
C ASP A 104 -4.73 10.45 4.71
N ARG A 105 -5.61 10.39 5.72
CA ARG A 105 -5.74 9.25 6.63
C ARG A 105 -6.67 8.19 6.04
N ASN A 106 -6.10 7.03 5.72
CA ASN A 106 -6.88 5.88 5.25
C ASN A 106 -8.01 5.51 6.25
N GLY A 107 -9.22 5.30 5.73
CA GLY A 107 -10.43 5.03 6.52
C GLY A 107 -11.17 6.26 7.03
N VAL A 108 -10.65 7.48 6.79
CA VAL A 108 -11.33 8.74 7.10
C VAL A 108 -11.88 9.33 5.82
N THR A 109 -13.15 9.77 5.85
CA THR A 109 -13.80 10.50 4.76
C THR A 109 -14.27 11.83 5.31
N PRO A 110 -13.48 12.90 5.19
CA PRO A 110 -13.81 14.18 5.79
C PRO A 110 -15.03 14.83 5.13
N TYR A 111 -15.79 15.54 5.96
CA TYR A 111 -16.83 16.46 5.52
C TYR A 111 -16.63 17.79 6.25
N TYR A 112 -16.57 18.86 5.48
CA TYR A 112 -16.38 20.23 5.93
C TYR A 112 -17.75 20.87 6.09
N LEU A 113 -18.15 21.20 7.31
CA LEU A 113 -19.47 21.73 7.58
C LEU A 113 -19.61 23.14 7.00
N GLY A 114 -20.77 23.40 6.40
CA GLY A 114 -21.19 24.73 6.04
C GLY A 114 -21.56 25.55 7.27
N TRP A 115 -21.74 26.85 7.09
CA TRP A 115 -21.99 27.78 8.19
C TRP A 115 -22.96 28.88 7.81
N ASP A 116 -23.60 29.46 8.82
CA ASP A 116 -24.56 30.54 8.70
C ASP A 116 -24.18 31.66 9.67
N ARG A 117 -23.84 32.84 9.12
CA ARG A 117 -23.45 34.03 9.89
C ARG A 117 -24.55 35.09 9.96
N SER A 118 -25.76 34.80 9.52
CA SER A 118 -26.89 35.75 9.50
C SER A 118 -27.28 36.23 10.91
N GLY A 119 -27.02 35.41 11.92
CA GLY A 119 -27.56 35.61 13.27
C GLY A 119 -28.99 35.10 13.43
N TYR A 120 -29.55 34.43 12.42
CA TYR A 120 -30.81 33.73 12.51
C TYR A 120 -30.56 32.26 12.86
N ALA A 121 -30.99 31.84 14.05
CA ALA A 121 -30.79 30.46 14.51
C ALA A 121 -31.69 29.45 13.76
N GLY A 122 -32.83 29.91 13.21
CA GLY A 122 -33.86 29.03 12.68
C GLY A 122 -34.58 28.24 13.77
N THR A 123 -35.47 27.34 13.35
CA THR A 123 -36.19 26.43 14.24
C THR A 123 -35.69 25.02 14.00
N GLY A 124 -35.32 24.35 15.08
CA GLY A 124 -34.84 22.98 15.09
C GLY A 124 -33.45 22.78 14.49
N GLY A 125 -32.86 21.64 14.83
CA GLY A 125 -31.53 21.25 14.40
C GLY A 125 -30.90 20.23 15.34
N VAL A 126 -29.57 20.13 15.29
CA VAL A 126 -28.83 19.15 16.09
C VAL A 126 -27.53 19.71 16.68
N GLY A 127 -27.14 19.19 17.83
CA GLY A 127 -25.75 19.17 18.30
C GLY A 127 -25.15 17.79 18.04
N ILE A 128 -23.91 17.72 17.56
CA ILE A 128 -23.20 16.45 17.38
C ILE A 128 -21.87 16.55 18.13
N HIS A 129 -21.59 15.63 19.06
CA HIS A 129 -20.56 15.83 20.08
C HIS A 129 -19.95 14.52 20.60
N HIS A 130 -18.86 14.64 21.37
CA HIS A 130 -18.25 13.54 22.13
C HIS A 130 -18.39 13.77 23.65
N PRO A 131 -19.53 13.38 24.26
CA PRO A 131 -19.76 13.59 25.68
C PRO A 131 -18.86 12.70 26.53
N ASN A 132 -18.19 13.27 27.52
CA ASN A 132 -17.19 12.64 28.38
C ASN A 132 -16.09 11.88 27.62
N GLY A 133 -15.79 12.33 26.39
CA GLY A 133 -14.88 11.63 25.48
C GLY A 133 -15.42 10.29 24.96
N ASP A 134 -16.72 9.99 25.10
CA ASP A 134 -17.36 8.80 24.53
C ASP A 134 -17.44 8.90 23.00
N VAL A 135 -17.86 7.80 22.38
CA VAL A 135 -18.20 7.73 20.96
C VAL A 135 -19.23 8.81 20.60
N LYS A 136 -19.15 9.30 19.37
CA LYS A 136 -19.96 10.42 18.85
C LYS A 136 -21.46 10.20 19.12
N LYS A 137 -22.14 11.25 19.56
CA LYS A 137 -23.59 11.30 19.77
C LYS A 137 -24.23 12.44 19.00
N ILE A 138 -25.54 12.33 18.79
CA ILE A 138 -26.38 13.37 18.19
C ILE A 138 -27.49 13.74 19.18
N ALA A 139 -27.73 15.04 19.33
CA ALA A 139 -28.73 15.62 20.21
C ALA A 139 -29.62 16.54 19.39
N THR A 140 -30.94 16.30 19.39
CA THR A 140 -31.89 17.06 18.57
C THR A 140 -32.54 18.15 19.40
N TYR A 141 -32.68 19.35 18.85
CA TYR A 141 -33.54 20.41 19.40
C TYR A 141 -34.62 20.75 18.38
N ILE A 142 -35.79 21.16 18.85
CA ILE A 142 -36.93 21.53 17.98
C ILE A 142 -37.29 23.00 18.06
N GLY A 143 -36.88 23.68 19.14
CA GLY A 143 -37.14 25.10 19.35
C GLY A 143 -36.24 26.01 18.53
N THR A 144 -36.43 27.32 18.70
CA THR A 144 -35.53 28.35 18.19
C THR A 144 -34.53 28.71 19.28
N PRO A 145 -33.22 28.52 19.08
CA PRO A 145 -32.21 28.96 20.04
C PRO A 145 -32.33 30.47 20.36
N THR A 146 -32.28 30.83 21.63
CA THR A 146 -32.45 32.21 22.11
C THR A 146 -31.13 32.82 22.56
N ASN A 147 -31.12 34.10 22.94
CA ASN A 147 -29.97 34.67 23.66
C ASN A 147 -29.81 33.95 25.00
N SER A 148 -28.57 33.62 25.37
CA SER A 148 -28.29 32.91 26.61
C SER A 148 -28.52 33.78 27.84
N THR A 149 -29.40 33.30 28.73
CA THR A 149 -29.56 33.80 30.10
C THR A 149 -28.52 33.21 31.05
N CYS A 150 -27.90 32.08 30.68
CA CYS A 150 -26.80 31.47 31.42
C CYS A 150 -25.48 32.23 31.26
N LEU A 151 -25.35 33.01 30.17
CA LEU A 151 -24.19 33.82 29.82
C LEU A 151 -24.62 35.23 29.42
N ASN A 152 -24.69 35.52 28.12
CA ASN A 152 -25.09 36.80 27.55
C ASN A 152 -25.53 36.64 26.08
N ALA A 153 -25.87 37.76 25.43
CA ALA A 153 -26.40 37.80 24.06
C ALA A 153 -25.42 37.34 22.95
N ASN A 154 -24.13 37.16 23.25
CA ASN A 154 -23.14 36.60 22.32
C ASN A 154 -23.25 35.08 22.18
N TYR A 155 -24.11 34.44 22.98
CA TYR A 155 -24.32 33.00 23.00
C TYR A 155 -25.78 32.66 22.66
N TRP A 156 -25.96 31.62 21.86
CA TRP A 156 -27.23 30.90 21.76
C TRP A 156 -27.45 30.09 23.03
N GLN A 157 -28.71 29.90 23.41
CA GLN A 157 -29.14 28.94 24.42
C GLN A 157 -30.22 28.02 23.84
N THR A 158 -30.09 26.73 24.14
CA THR A 158 -31.07 25.72 23.77
C THR A 158 -30.95 24.51 24.70
N GLY A 159 -32.06 23.81 24.88
CA GLY A 159 -32.12 22.42 25.36
C GLY A 159 -32.28 21.43 24.20
N PHE A 160 -32.23 20.15 24.53
CA PHE A 160 -32.46 19.04 23.58
C PHE A 160 -33.76 18.32 23.92
N VAL A 161 -34.24 17.48 23.01
CA VAL A 161 -35.45 16.68 23.21
C VAL A 161 -35.14 15.19 23.30
N ALA A 162 -36.04 14.47 23.97
CA ALA A 162 -36.03 13.02 24.00
C ALA A 162 -36.15 12.42 22.58
N THR A 163 -35.40 11.35 22.37
CA THR A 163 -35.51 10.44 21.23
C THR A 163 -36.04 9.09 21.70
N SER A 164 -36.31 8.17 20.77
CA SER A 164 -36.67 6.78 21.12
C SER A 164 -35.60 6.04 21.92
N ASN A 165 -34.35 6.52 21.90
CA ASN A 165 -33.21 5.92 22.59
C ASN A 165 -32.82 6.69 23.87
N GLY A 166 -33.70 7.57 24.38
CA GLY A 166 -33.45 8.39 25.57
C GLY A 166 -33.26 9.88 25.25
N HIS A 167 -32.85 10.65 26.25
CA HIS A 167 -32.69 12.09 26.15
C HIS A 167 -31.22 12.47 26.01
N SER A 168 -30.86 13.14 24.91
CA SER A 168 -29.49 13.62 24.74
C SER A 168 -29.22 14.83 25.63
N VAL A 169 -28.03 14.88 26.20
CA VAL A 169 -27.52 15.95 27.05
C VAL A 169 -26.09 16.25 26.66
N MET A 170 -25.58 17.42 27.05
CA MET A 170 -24.17 17.76 26.88
C MET A 170 -23.41 17.52 28.19
N GLU A 171 -22.24 16.90 28.04
CA GLU A 171 -21.32 16.53 29.13
C GLU A 171 -19.93 17.16 28.91
N PRO A 172 -19.01 17.15 29.91
CA PRO A 172 -17.64 17.61 29.69
C PRO A 172 -17.05 16.86 28.50
N GLY A 173 -16.19 17.48 27.69
CA GLY A 173 -15.76 16.88 26.41
C GLY A 173 -16.63 17.24 25.21
N SER A 174 -17.90 17.62 25.42
CA SER A 174 -18.75 18.13 24.34
C SER A 174 -18.34 19.54 23.90
N SER A 175 -17.58 20.26 24.71
CA SER A 175 -17.10 21.62 24.45
C SER A 175 -16.50 21.76 23.06
N GLY A 176 -16.87 22.83 22.35
CA GLY A 176 -16.45 23.07 20.96
C GLY A 176 -17.25 22.31 19.89
N SER A 177 -18.18 21.43 20.27
CA SER A 177 -19.08 20.78 19.30
C SER A 177 -19.97 21.79 18.57
N PRO A 178 -20.27 21.57 17.27
CA PRO A 178 -21.12 22.49 16.51
C PRO A 178 -22.60 22.37 16.89
N LEU A 179 -23.27 23.51 16.97
CA LEU A 179 -24.73 23.61 16.84
C LEU A 179 -25.07 23.80 15.37
N ILE A 180 -25.86 22.88 14.83
CA ILE A 180 -26.23 22.82 13.42
C ILE A 180 -27.73 23.10 13.31
N ASN A 181 -28.12 24.05 12.45
CA ASN A 181 -29.53 24.36 12.21
C ASN A 181 -30.19 23.36 11.25
N SER A 182 -31.51 23.46 11.06
CA SER A 182 -32.29 22.61 10.15
C SER A 182 -31.86 22.71 8.67
N ASN A 183 -31.16 23.79 8.28
CA ASN A 183 -30.54 23.93 6.96
C ASN A 183 -29.15 23.26 6.85
N ARG A 184 -28.71 22.55 7.89
CA ARG A 184 -27.39 21.88 8.00
C ARG A 184 -26.20 22.83 8.00
N HIS A 185 -26.37 24.05 8.51
CA HIS A 185 -25.29 25.01 8.72
C HIS A 185 -24.92 25.13 10.19
N VAL A 186 -23.62 25.28 10.47
CA VAL A 186 -23.12 25.63 11.80
C VAL A 186 -23.53 27.06 12.14
N ILE A 187 -24.18 27.24 13.29
CA ILE A 187 -24.61 28.54 13.83
C ILE A 187 -23.90 28.90 15.15
N GLY A 188 -23.08 28.00 15.69
CA GLY A 188 -22.25 28.22 16.85
C GLY A 188 -21.52 26.97 17.32
N GLN A 189 -20.68 27.12 18.35
CA GLN A 189 -19.93 26.03 18.98
C GLN A 189 -20.15 26.00 20.50
N LEU A 190 -20.19 24.82 21.10
CA LEU A 190 -20.61 24.64 22.49
C LEU A 190 -19.60 25.28 23.46
N TYR A 191 -20.11 26.16 24.33
CA TYR A 191 -19.42 26.57 25.55
C TYR A 191 -19.70 25.55 26.66
N GLY A 192 -20.98 25.26 26.88
CA GLY A 192 -21.47 24.47 28.01
C GLY A 192 -22.63 25.19 28.73
N PRO A 193 -22.99 24.78 29.95
CA PRO A 193 -24.12 25.37 30.67
C PRO A 193 -23.88 26.81 31.17
N GLY A 194 -22.64 27.32 31.16
CA GLY A 194 -22.35 28.70 31.56
C GLY A 194 -22.44 28.88 33.08
N ASN A 195 -23.25 29.85 33.53
CA ASN A 195 -23.46 30.11 34.96
C ASN A 195 -24.28 29.00 35.62
N LEU A 196 -23.61 28.16 36.42
CA LEU A 196 -24.20 27.01 37.10
C LEU A 196 -25.27 27.36 38.14
N ALA A 197 -25.35 28.61 38.60
CA ALA A 197 -26.41 29.06 39.50
C ALA A 197 -27.74 29.30 38.76
N ILE A 198 -27.69 29.51 37.45
CA ILE A 198 -28.86 29.76 36.58
C ILE A 198 -29.19 28.49 35.77
N CYS A 199 -28.15 27.82 35.27
CA CYS A 199 -28.26 26.68 34.37
C CYS A 199 -27.47 25.49 34.92
N PRO A 200 -28.14 24.51 35.55
CA PRO A 200 -27.47 23.38 36.21
C PRO A 200 -26.60 22.53 35.26
N GLN A 201 -25.52 21.96 35.81
CA GLN A 201 -24.64 21.05 35.09
C GLN A 201 -25.21 19.62 35.05
N HIS A 202 -24.92 18.89 33.96
CA HIS A 202 -24.96 17.41 33.88
C HIS A 202 -26.19 16.72 34.47
N LEU A 203 -27.34 16.95 33.83
CA LEU A 203 -28.63 16.38 34.23
C LEU A 203 -28.90 14.99 33.62
N CYS A 204 -27.86 14.23 33.24
CA CYS A 204 -27.97 12.95 32.55
C CYS A 204 -28.90 11.95 33.26
N ASP A 205 -28.75 11.86 34.59
CA ASP A 205 -29.50 10.92 35.43
C ASP A 205 -30.71 11.56 36.14
N ASN A 206 -30.84 12.89 36.09
CA ASN A 206 -31.84 13.66 36.84
C ASN A 206 -32.41 14.79 35.98
N GLN A 207 -33.59 14.54 35.40
CA GLN A 207 -34.34 15.52 34.58
C GLN A 207 -33.52 16.08 33.39
N PRO A 208 -33.00 15.23 32.50
CA PRO A 208 -32.18 15.65 31.35
C PRO A 208 -32.88 16.66 30.44
N GLU A 209 -34.22 16.67 30.42
CA GLU A 209 -35.06 17.63 29.71
C GLU A 209 -34.96 19.08 30.21
N LEU A 210 -34.44 19.29 31.41
CA LEU A 210 -34.23 20.63 31.98
C LEU A 210 -32.85 21.20 31.65
N GLN A 211 -31.98 20.43 30.97
CA GLN A 211 -30.63 20.90 30.68
C GLN A 211 -30.66 21.93 29.55
N GLU A 212 -30.25 23.15 29.89
CA GLU A 212 -30.00 24.23 28.95
C GLU A 212 -28.51 24.45 28.78
N VAL A 213 -28.06 24.62 27.54
CA VAL A 213 -26.65 24.82 27.21
C VAL A 213 -26.45 26.02 26.30
N SER A 214 -25.25 26.59 26.36
CA SER A 214 -24.88 27.78 25.60
C SER A 214 -23.86 27.49 24.52
N TYR A 215 -24.07 28.09 23.35
CA TYR A 215 -23.18 28.00 22.18
C TYR A 215 -22.73 29.40 21.75
N GLY A 216 -21.43 29.62 21.56
CA GLY A 216 -20.93 30.87 21.02
C GLY A 216 -21.50 31.14 19.63
N LYS A 217 -22.08 32.32 19.40
CA LYS A 217 -22.74 32.62 18.13
C LYS A 217 -21.74 32.79 16.99
N PHE A 218 -21.90 31.98 15.94
CA PHE A 218 -21.07 32.10 14.74
C PHE A 218 -21.14 33.49 14.11
N SER A 219 -22.32 34.12 14.11
CA SER A 219 -22.51 35.50 13.59
C SER A 219 -21.69 36.56 14.34
N VAL A 220 -21.48 36.38 15.66
CA VAL A 220 -20.67 37.30 16.47
C VAL A 220 -19.18 36.96 16.30
N SER A 221 -18.84 35.66 16.27
CA SER A 221 -17.47 35.19 15.99
C SER A 221 -16.97 35.61 14.60
N TRP A 222 -17.88 35.80 13.63
CA TRP A 222 -17.57 36.29 12.28
C TRP A 222 -16.77 37.59 12.30
N THR A 223 -17.23 38.57 13.11
CA THR A 223 -16.57 39.86 13.27
C THR A 223 -15.67 39.93 14.51
N GLY A 224 -15.72 38.91 15.37
CA GLY A 224 -15.03 38.90 16.66
C GLY A 224 -15.53 39.97 17.63
N GLY A 225 -16.78 40.42 17.47
CA GLY A 225 -17.32 41.58 18.19
C GLY A 225 -16.69 42.90 17.77
N GLY A 226 -16.22 43.02 16.52
CA GLY A 226 -15.54 44.21 16.01
C GLY A 226 -14.03 44.24 16.28
N ALA A 227 -13.43 43.10 16.61
CA ALA A 227 -11.99 43.00 16.82
C ALA A 227 -11.21 43.40 15.56
N ILE A 228 -10.12 44.17 15.73
CA ILE A 228 -9.26 44.65 14.62
C ILE A 228 -8.29 43.57 14.15
N ASP A 229 -7.76 42.74 15.06
CA ASP A 229 -6.87 41.63 14.72
C ASP A 229 -7.66 40.47 14.09
N ASN A 230 -7.22 39.99 12.91
CA ASN A 230 -7.87 38.89 12.21
C ASN A 230 -7.80 37.56 12.97
N ARG A 231 -6.83 37.40 13.89
CA ARG A 231 -6.71 36.23 14.77
C ARG A 231 -7.75 36.22 15.89
N ARG A 232 -8.67 37.19 15.92
CA ARG A 232 -9.78 37.28 16.88
C ARG A 232 -11.17 37.13 16.24
N ARG A 233 -11.24 36.76 14.96
CA ARG A 233 -12.51 36.62 14.20
C ARG A 233 -12.42 35.56 13.10
N LEU A 234 -13.56 35.06 12.62
CA LEU A 234 -13.61 34.01 11.60
C LEU A 234 -13.51 34.52 10.16
N ARG A 235 -14.00 35.74 9.88
CA ARG A 235 -14.18 36.28 8.53
C ARG A 235 -12.96 36.09 7.61
N ASP A 236 -11.78 36.50 8.05
CA ASP A 236 -10.57 36.53 7.21
C ASP A 236 -10.06 35.13 6.86
N TRP A 237 -10.44 34.12 7.65
CA TRP A 237 -10.03 32.73 7.45
C TRP A 237 -11.00 31.95 6.58
N LEU A 238 -12.31 32.21 6.76
CA LEU A 238 -13.39 31.48 6.07
C LEU A 238 -13.84 32.17 4.77
N ASP A 239 -13.66 33.48 4.65
CA ASP A 239 -13.90 34.28 3.44
C ASP A 239 -12.69 35.21 3.15
N PRO A 240 -11.52 34.64 2.80
CA PRO A 240 -10.34 35.43 2.47
C PRO A 240 -10.52 36.29 1.20
N LEU A 241 -11.54 36.00 0.37
CA LEU A 241 -11.86 36.76 -0.83
C LEU A 241 -12.75 37.99 -0.57
N GLY A 242 -13.33 38.12 0.63
CA GLY A 242 -14.25 39.21 0.95
C GLY A 242 -15.55 39.18 0.13
N THR A 243 -15.98 37.99 -0.31
CA THR A 243 -17.22 37.79 -1.06
C THR A 243 -18.48 38.02 -0.22
N ALA A 244 -18.31 38.02 1.10
CA ALA A 244 -19.31 38.29 2.12
C ALA A 244 -20.60 37.44 2.01
N PRO A 245 -20.56 36.13 1.76
CA PRO A 245 -21.76 35.30 1.74
C PRO A 245 -22.36 35.21 3.15
N THR A 246 -23.69 35.24 3.25
CA THR A 246 -24.39 35.08 4.53
C THR A 246 -24.38 33.63 5.02
N THR A 247 -24.40 32.68 4.08
CA THR A 247 -24.38 31.25 4.34
C THR A 247 -23.45 30.56 3.36
N LEU A 248 -22.86 29.44 3.77
CA LEU A 248 -22.09 28.56 2.91
C LEU A 248 -22.51 27.11 3.18
N VAL A 249 -22.73 26.35 2.11
CA VAL A 249 -23.06 24.92 2.23
C VAL A 249 -21.83 24.10 2.60
N GLY A 250 -22.06 22.94 3.24
CA GLY A 250 -20.99 21.99 3.52
C GLY A 250 -20.53 21.25 2.27
N LYS A 251 -19.33 20.67 2.35
CA LYS A 251 -18.68 19.96 1.25
C LYS A 251 -18.02 18.67 1.73
N ALA A 252 -18.08 17.64 0.88
CA ALA A 252 -17.24 16.45 1.01
C ALA A 252 -15.84 16.72 0.44
N ALA A 253 -14.80 16.16 1.07
CA ALA A 253 -13.42 16.35 0.63
C ALA A 253 -13.24 16.06 -0.87
N THR A 254 -12.38 16.83 -1.52
CA THR A 254 -11.97 16.60 -2.90
C THR A 254 -11.14 15.32 -2.95
N LEU A 255 -11.44 14.44 -3.91
CA LEU A 255 -10.74 13.16 -4.05
C LEU A 255 -10.60 12.78 -5.52
N ILE A 256 -9.67 11.87 -5.78
CA ILE A 256 -9.51 11.27 -7.12
C ILE A 256 -10.21 9.90 -7.12
N SER A 257 -11.22 9.75 -7.97
CA SER A 257 -11.88 8.47 -8.27
C SER A 257 -11.22 7.80 -9.48
N GLY A 258 -11.33 6.47 -9.58
CA GLY A 258 -10.71 5.66 -10.63
C GLY A 258 -10.17 4.32 -10.12
N PRO A 259 -9.69 3.46 -11.03
CA PRO A 259 -9.28 2.09 -10.70
C PRO A 259 -7.97 2.05 -9.90
N SER A 260 -7.81 1.02 -9.08
CA SER A 260 -6.57 0.72 -8.35
C SER A 260 -5.55 -0.07 -9.15
N THR A 261 -5.91 -0.51 -10.36
CA THR A 261 -5.04 -1.25 -11.28
C THR A 261 -5.05 -0.56 -12.64
N VAL A 262 -3.89 -0.33 -13.25
CA VAL A 262 -3.77 0.22 -14.61
C VAL A 262 -3.12 -0.81 -15.52
N CYS A 263 -3.88 -1.32 -16.49
CA CYS A 263 -3.39 -2.33 -17.43
C CYS A 263 -2.69 -1.69 -18.63
N GLN A 264 -3.44 -1.13 -19.57
CA GLN A 264 -2.91 -0.33 -20.67
C GLN A 264 -3.15 1.15 -20.41
N GLN A 265 -4.40 1.52 -20.15
CA GLN A 265 -4.81 2.87 -19.82
C GLN A 265 -5.88 2.83 -18.73
N ALA A 266 -6.01 3.93 -17.99
CA ALA A 266 -7.06 4.16 -17.02
C ALA A 266 -7.42 5.65 -16.97
N THR A 267 -8.68 5.94 -16.71
CA THR A 267 -9.17 7.30 -16.52
C THR A 267 -9.46 7.55 -15.04
N TYR A 268 -9.06 8.72 -14.58
CA TYR A 268 -9.24 9.21 -13.22
C TYR A 268 -10.00 10.53 -13.25
N GLN A 269 -10.84 10.76 -12.25
CA GLN A 269 -11.71 11.93 -12.15
C GLN A 269 -11.51 12.59 -10.78
N ILE A 270 -11.46 13.92 -10.75
CA ILE A 270 -11.54 14.69 -9.51
C ILE A 270 -13.02 14.88 -9.17
N GLU A 271 -13.39 14.41 -7.98
CA GLU A 271 -14.71 14.61 -7.39
C GLU A 271 -14.67 15.81 -6.44
N ASN A 272 -15.78 16.55 -6.35
CA ASN A 272 -15.93 17.74 -5.48
C ASN A 272 -14.87 18.84 -5.75
N LEU A 273 -14.50 19.04 -7.02
CA LEU A 273 -13.55 20.08 -7.40
C LEU A 273 -14.12 21.50 -7.11
N PRO A 274 -13.33 22.43 -6.53
CA PRO A 274 -13.74 23.82 -6.37
C PRO A 274 -14.03 24.48 -7.72
N GLU A 275 -15.05 25.33 -7.77
CA GLU A 275 -15.39 26.07 -8.99
C GLU A 275 -14.21 26.98 -9.42
N GLY A 276 -13.87 26.93 -10.71
CA GLY A 276 -12.78 27.75 -11.28
C GLY A 276 -11.37 27.30 -10.86
N ALA A 277 -11.20 26.17 -10.18
CA ALA A 277 -9.88 25.68 -9.79
C ALA A 277 -9.01 25.32 -11.01
N GLN A 278 -7.71 25.61 -10.90
CA GLN A 278 -6.70 25.14 -11.84
C GLN A 278 -6.15 23.79 -11.38
N ILE A 279 -5.88 22.91 -12.34
CA ILE A 279 -5.45 21.53 -12.07
C ILE A 279 -4.12 21.26 -12.75
N ASN A 280 -3.23 20.58 -12.05
CA ASN A 280 -2.03 20.01 -12.63
C ASN A 280 -1.88 18.56 -12.18
N TRP A 281 -2.02 17.63 -13.12
CA TRP A 281 -1.84 16.21 -12.87
C TRP A 281 -0.38 15.81 -12.93
N THR A 282 -0.01 14.87 -12.06
CA THR A 282 1.27 14.18 -12.02
C THR A 282 1.06 12.70 -11.70
N THR A 283 2.02 11.87 -12.12
CA THR A 283 1.97 10.42 -11.94
C THR A 283 3.32 9.90 -11.43
N SER A 284 3.32 8.69 -10.87
CA SER A 284 4.57 7.95 -10.63
C SER A 284 5.23 7.48 -11.95
N ASN A 285 6.53 7.19 -11.94
CA ASN A 285 7.36 6.90 -13.12
C ASN A 285 6.86 5.80 -14.09
N SER A 286 6.09 4.81 -13.61
CA SER A 286 5.55 3.74 -14.46
C SER A 286 4.26 4.11 -15.20
N LEU A 287 3.82 5.36 -15.08
CA LEU A 287 2.62 5.90 -15.70
C LEU A 287 2.95 7.21 -16.41
N SER A 288 2.36 7.43 -17.57
CA SER A 288 2.40 8.71 -18.28
C SER A 288 0.99 9.25 -18.48
N ILE A 289 0.83 10.58 -18.43
CA ILE A 289 -0.43 11.22 -18.77
C ILE A 289 -0.58 11.20 -20.29
N SER A 290 -1.65 10.59 -20.79
CA SER A 290 -1.94 10.49 -22.22
C SER A 290 -2.94 11.54 -22.69
N ASN A 291 -3.85 11.99 -21.81
CA ASN A 291 -4.82 13.04 -22.11
C ASN A 291 -5.37 13.68 -20.82
N GLY A 292 -5.98 14.87 -20.93
CA GLY A 292 -6.73 15.49 -19.84
C GLY A 292 -5.89 16.30 -18.84
N GLN A 293 -4.66 16.69 -19.20
CA GLN A 293 -3.90 17.62 -18.37
C GLN A 293 -4.65 18.95 -18.24
N GLY A 294 -4.71 19.50 -17.02
CA GLY A 294 -5.44 20.73 -16.76
C GLY A 294 -6.95 20.60 -16.64
N THR A 295 -7.53 19.40 -16.80
CA THR A 295 -8.98 19.18 -16.69
C THR A 295 -9.32 18.33 -15.45
N PRO A 296 -10.59 18.28 -15.01
CA PRO A 296 -11.01 17.42 -13.92
C PRO A 296 -10.86 15.91 -14.18
N GLN A 297 -10.60 15.52 -15.42
CA GLN A 297 -10.48 14.12 -15.84
C GLN A 297 -9.15 13.87 -16.56
N VAL A 298 -8.34 12.95 -16.05
CA VAL A 298 -7.05 12.58 -16.67
C VAL A 298 -7.09 11.13 -17.14
N THR A 299 -6.50 10.86 -18.30
CA THR A 299 -6.21 9.49 -18.74
C THR A 299 -4.71 9.27 -18.64
N VAL A 300 -4.34 8.14 -18.02
CA VAL A 300 -2.95 7.73 -17.85
C VAL A 300 -2.71 6.40 -18.55
N SER A 301 -1.51 6.21 -19.06
CA SER A 301 -1.05 5.01 -19.76
C SER A 301 0.08 4.35 -18.99
N ASN A 302 0.09 3.03 -19.00
CA ASN A 302 1.21 2.22 -18.52
C ASN A 302 2.43 2.40 -19.44
N THR A 303 3.63 2.61 -18.86
CA THR A 303 4.89 2.74 -19.61
C THR A 303 5.60 1.40 -19.88
N GLY A 304 4.97 0.28 -19.55
CA GLY A 304 5.28 -1.06 -20.08
C GLY A 304 5.89 -2.04 -19.09
N VAL A 305 6.18 -1.64 -17.85
CA VAL A 305 6.81 -2.51 -16.86
C VAL A 305 5.88 -2.74 -15.68
N PHE A 306 5.72 -4.01 -15.30
CA PHE A 306 5.01 -4.36 -14.07
C PHE A 306 5.62 -3.65 -12.87
N SER A 307 4.78 -2.98 -12.10
CA SER A 307 5.23 -2.30 -10.91
C SER A 307 4.08 -2.07 -9.93
N ILE A 308 4.43 -1.90 -8.66
CA ILE A 308 3.50 -1.78 -7.53
C ILE A 308 3.71 -0.46 -6.81
N SER A 309 2.72 -0.04 -6.02
CA SER A 309 2.79 1.16 -5.18
C SER A 309 2.92 2.46 -5.98
N HIS A 310 2.01 2.63 -6.94
CA HIS A 310 1.92 3.80 -7.80
C HIS A 310 0.93 4.84 -7.30
N PHE A 311 0.88 5.97 -8.00
CA PHE A 311 -0.12 6.98 -7.76
C PHE A 311 -0.41 7.83 -8.98
N VAL A 312 -1.61 8.41 -8.95
CA VAL A 312 -1.99 9.60 -9.71
C VAL A 312 -2.26 10.70 -8.69
N LYS A 313 -1.74 11.89 -8.94
CA LYS A 313 -1.83 13.05 -8.04
C LYS A 313 -2.30 14.26 -8.83
N ALA A 314 -3.15 15.08 -8.23
CA ALA A 314 -3.53 16.37 -8.77
C ALA A 314 -3.11 17.45 -7.77
N THR A 315 -2.40 18.47 -8.26
CA THR A 315 -2.25 19.74 -7.57
C THR A 315 -3.40 20.64 -8.01
N ILE A 316 -4.20 21.08 -7.05
CA ILE A 316 -5.38 21.93 -7.26
C ILE A 316 -5.06 23.30 -6.70
N THR A 317 -5.22 24.33 -7.53
CA THR A 317 -5.04 25.73 -7.14
C THR A 317 -6.38 26.45 -7.18
N ALA A 318 -6.83 26.94 -6.04
CA ALA A 318 -8.04 27.73 -5.87
C ALA A 318 -7.76 28.85 -4.85
N CYS A 319 -8.37 30.02 -5.03
CA CYS A 319 -8.19 31.16 -4.12
C CYS A 319 -6.73 31.56 -3.81
N GLY A 320 -5.82 31.41 -4.77
CA GLY A 320 -4.41 31.75 -4.56
C GLY A 320 -3.65 30.79 -3.62
N SER A 321 -4.27 29.67 -3.22
CA SER A 321 -3.62 28.59 -2.49
C SER A 321 -3.64 27.31 -3.33
N SER A 322 -2.64 26.46 -3.13
CA SER A 322 -2.56 25.15 -3.78
C SER A 322 -2.53 24.04 -2.74
N TYR A 323 -3.22 22.95 -3.03
CA TYR A 323 -3.15 21.72 -2.25
C TYR A 323 -3.07 20.51 -3.19
N GLU A 324 -2.64 19.38 -2.64
CA GLU A 324 -2.52 18.15 -3.41
C GLU A 324 -3.54 17.11 -2.93
N ILE A 325 -4.04 16.33 -3.88
CA ILE A 325 -4.83 15.12 -3.62
C ILE A 325 -4.21 13.96 -4.40
N ARG A 326 -4.29 12.76 -3.83
CA ARG A 326 -3.62 11.57 -4.37
C ARG A 326 -4.53 10.35 -4.38
N LYS A 327 -4.52 9.62 -5.49
CA LYS A 327 -5.05 8.24 -5.57
C LYS A 327 -3.89 7.26 -5.65
N ASN A 328 -3.82 6.34 -4.71
CA ASN A 328 -2.90 5.21 -4.77
C ASN A 328 -3.39 4.17 -5.77
N ILE A 329 -2.45 3.63 -6.54
CA ILE A 329 -2.64 2.58 -7.53
C ILE A 329 -1.79 1.39 -7.07
N SER A 330 -2.45 0.28 -6.80
CA SER A 330 -1.81 -0.92 -6.27
C SER A 330 -0.88 -1.56 -7.29
N LYS A 331 -1.27 -1.58 -8.58
CA LYS A 331 -0.56 -2.28 -9.63
C LYS A 331 -0.65 -1.58 -10.99
N VAL A 332 0.44 -1.68 -11.75
CA VAL A 332 0.50 -1.27 -13.16
C VAL A 332 0.98 -2.48 -13.97
N GLY A 333 0.23 -2.89 -14.99
CA GLY A 333 0.52 -4.06 -15.81
C GLY A 333 0.32 -5.42 -15.12
N ASN A 334 0.70 -6.50 -15.80
CA ASN A 334 0.68 -7.87 -15.27
C ASN A 334 2.01 -8.24 -14.61
N GLU A 335 1.95 -8.86 -13.44
CA GLU A 335 3.13 -9.47 -12.82
C GLU A 335 3.75 -10.51 -13.76
N ASN A 336 5.07 -10.43 -13.96
CA ASN A 336 5.78 -11.41 -14.76
C ASN A 336 5.88 -12.75 -14.03
N ALA A 337 5.20 -13.78 -14.55
CA ALA A 337 5.38 -15.14 -14.08
C ALA A 337 6.85 -15.60 -14.25
N VAL A 338 7.34 -16.39 -13.30
CA VAL A 338 8.64 -17.04 -13.38
C VAL A 338 8.41 -18.53 -13.65
N ILE A 339 9.06 -19.07 -14.69
CA ILE A 339 9.05 -20.50 -14.96
C ILE A 339 10.13 -21.13 -14.08
N LEU A 340 9.74 -21.98 -13.12
CA LEU A 340 10.64 -22.74 -12.26
C LEU A 340 10.63 -24.23 -12.64
N LEU A 341 11.74 -24.89 -12.33
CA LEU A 341 11.94 -26.31 -12.58
C LEU A 341 12.35 -26.96 -11.27
N TYR A 342 11.65 -28.01 -10.87
CA TYR A 342 11.94 -28.79 -9.67
C TYR A 342 12.31 -30.22 -10.06
N ASP A 343 13.34 -30.79 -9.43
CA ASP A 343 13.65 -32.21 -9.51
C ASP A 343 12.75 -33.07 -8.60
N ALA A 344 13.03 -34.37 -8.55
CA ALA A 344 12.29 -35.34 -7.74
C ALA A 344 12.35 -35.05 -6.23
N ASP A 345 13.35 -34.31 -5.76
CA ASP A 345 13.54 -33.94 -4.36
C ASP A 345 12.92 -32.57 -4.01
N GLY A 346 12.29 -31.91 -5.00
CA GLY A 346 11.64 -30.61 -4.82
C GLY A 346 12.62 -29.44 -4.70
N ILE A 347 13.89 -29.65 -5.07
CA ILE A 347 14.90 -28.59 -5.07
C ILE A 347 14.79 -27.82 -6.40
N ASN A 348 14.94 -26.49 -6.36
CA ASN A 348 15.07 -25.67 -7.56
C ASN A 348 16.42 -26.01 -8.23
N SER A 349 16.40 -26.95 -9.18
CA SER A 349 17.61 -27.49 -9.78
C SER A 349 18.13 -26.53 -10.86
N TYR A 350 19.21 -25.82 -10.57
CA TYR A 350 20.03 -25.12 -11.56
C TYR A 350 21.17 -26.04 -12.02
N HIS A 351 20.87 -27.26 -12.50
CA HIS A 351 21.91 -28.25 -12.74
C HIS A 351 21.88 -28.90 -14.12
N SER A 352 23.06 -28.85 -14.75
CA SER A 352 23.55 -29.79 -15.75
C SER A 352 23.94 -31.09 -15.03
N GLY A 353 23.31 -32.21 -15.41
CA GLY A 353 23.81 -33.56 -15.13
C GLY A 353 23.10 -34.32 -14.01
N THR A 354 22.14 -35.16 -14.37
CA THR A 354 22.02 -36.62 -14.07
C THR A 354 20.69 -37.13 -14.65
N ILE A 355 20.66 -38.43 -14.97
CA ILE A 355 19.67 -39.18 -15.78
C ILE A 355 18.19 -38.94 -15.40
N LEU A 356 17.28 -39.06 -16.39
CA LEU A 356 15.82 -39.29 -16.32
C LEU A 356 15.15 -38.97 -14.97
N THR A 357 15.20 -37.71 -14.55
CA THR A 357 14.37 -37.25 -13.44
C THR A 357 13.09 -36.66 -14.01
N ASN A 358 11.94 -37.09 -13.47
CA ASN A 358 10.68 -36.42 -13.73
C ASN A 358 10.79 -35.02 -13.14
N TYR A 359 10.95 -34.02 -13.98
CA TYR A 359 10.92 -32.63 -13.55
C TYR A 359 9.47 -32.19 -13.37
N LEU A 360 9.24 -31.33 -12.38
CA LEU A 360 8.00 -30.58 -12.28
C LEU A 360 8.27 -29.15 -12.73
N VAL A 361 7.71 -28.77 -13.88
CA VAL A 361 7.74 -27.39 -14.36
C VAL A 361 6.61 -26.64 -13.66
N LYS A 362 6.88 -25.43 -13.17
CA LYS A 362 5.91 -24.62 -12.42
C LYS A 362 5.92 -23.16 -12.87
N ALA A 363 4.73 -22.60 -13.08
CA ALA A 363 4.52 -21.16 -13.13
C ALA A 363 4.47 -20.59 -11.70
N HIS A 364 5.45 -19.78 -11.34
CA HIS A 364 5.49 -19.05 -10.07
C HIS A 364 4.98 -17.62 -10.27
N LEU A 365 3.96 -17.26 -9.49
CA LEU A 365 3.37 -15.92 -9.38
C LEU A 365 3.06 -15.66 -7.90
N ASN A 366 3.02 -14.40 -7.47
CA ASN A 366 2.61 -14.06 -6.10
C ASN A 366 1.15 -14.44 -5.82
N ASN A 367 0.26 -14.22 -6.79
CA ASN A 367 -1.16 -14.58 -6.71
C ASN A 367 -1.55 -15.44 -7.93
N PRO A 368 -1.23 -16.75 -7.92
CA PRO A 368 -1.57 -17.63 -9.01
C PRO A 368 -3.08 -17.89 -9.07
N SER A 369 -3.61 -17.98 -10.29
CA SER A 369 -4.99 -18.43 -10.53
C SER A 369 -5.11 -19.91 -10.15
N PRO A 370 -6.18 -20.32 -9.43
CA PRO A 370 -6.45 -21.73 -9.17
C PRO A 370 -6.97 -22.47 -10.41
N ASP A 371 -7.50 -21.75 -11.41
CA ASP A 371 -8.02 -22.36 -12.64
C ASP A 371 -6.86 -22.82 -13.55
N PRO A 372 -6.72 -24.12 -13.85
CA PRO A 372 -5.69 -24.63 -14.75
C PRO A 372 -5.83 -24.14 -16.20
N GLY A 373 -7.03 -23.72 -16.62
CA GLY A 373 -7.30 -23.16 -17.95
C GLY A 373 -6.59 -21.82 -18.20
N ASN A 374 -6.16 -21.16 -17.13
CA ASN A 374 -5.40 -19.90 -17.18
C ASN A 374 -3.90 -20.09 -17.42
N TYR A 375 -3.44 -21.31 -17.72
CA TYR A 375 -2.04 -21.62 -18.01
C TYR A 375 -1.93 -22.50 -19.25
N ARG A 376 -1.17 -22.03 -20.24
CA ARG A 376 -0.92 -22.72 -21.51
C ARG A 376 0.57 -22.74 -21.78
N TRP A 377 1.12 -23.93 -21.97
CA TRP A 377 2.53 -24.14 -22.19
C TRP A 377 2.79 -24.62 -23.61
N THR A 378 3.83 -24.07 -24.23
CA THR A 378 4.44 -24.62 -25.45
C THR A 378 5.89 -24.93 -25.13
N ILE A 379 6.26 -26.21 -25.25
CA ILE A 379 7.61 -26.70 -25.06
C ILE A 379 8.23 -26.92 -26.44
N ILE A 380 9.26 -26.14 -26.75
CA ILE A 380 9.98 -26.21 -28.03
C ILE A 380 11.27 -27.01 -27.80
N ALA A 381 11.40 -28.11 -28.54
CA ALA A 381 12.56 -28.99 -28.43
C ALA A 381 13.77 -28.45 -29.21
N PRO A 382 15.00 -28.91 -28.92
CA PRO A 382 16.19 -28.52 -29.66
C PRO A 382 16.03 -28.78 -31.16
N PRO A 383 16.37 -27.83 -32.07
CA PRO A 383 16.08 -27.94 -33.51
C PRO A 383 16.63 -29.18 -34.23
N LYS A 384 17.67 -29.82 -33.67
CA LYS A 384 18.33 -31.02 -34.24
C LYS A 384 17.95 -32.34 -33.54
N SER A 385 17.03 -32.29 -32.57
CA SER A 385 16.65 -33.46 -31.77
C SER A 385 15.70 -34.42 -32.49
N GLY A 386 14.94 -33.95 -33.48
CA GLY A 386 13.83 -34.69 -34.08
C GLY A 386 12.60 -34.84 -33.18
N ILE A 387 12.61 -34.26 -31.97
CA ILE A 387 11.51 -34.30 -31.01
C ILE A 387 10.46 -33.23 -31.39
N PRO A 388 9.16 -33.58 -31.49
CA PRO A 388 8.12 -32.60 -31.77
C PRO A 388 7.86 -31.68 -30.57
N ASN A 389 7.42 -30.44 -30.86
CA ASN A 389 6.98 -29.52 -29.82
C ASN A 389 5.78 -30.10 -29.04
N ARG A 390 5.74 -29.85 -27.74
CA ARG A 390 4.68 -30.35 -26.84
C ARG A 390 3.84 -29.20 -26.30
N LEU A 391 2.59 -29.50 -25.97
CA LEU A 391 1.69 -28.60 -25.27
C LEU A 391 1.38 -29.15 -23.88
N ALA A 392 1.22 -28.27 -22.90
CA ALA A 392 0.74 -28.62 -21.57
C ALA A 392 -0.18 -27.52 -21.02
N SER A 393 -0.94 -27.85 -19.99
CA SER A 393 -1.88 -26.95 -19.31
C SER A 393 -1.77 -27.10 -17.80
N GLY A 394 -2.28 -26.11 -17.07
CA GLY A 394 -2.19 -26.06 -15.61
C GLY A 394 -0.96 -25.30 -15.10
N GLN A 395 -1.01 -24.89 -13.84
CA GLN A 395 0.07 -24.12 -13.21
C GLN A 395 1.38 -24.93 -13.18
N THR A 396 1.28 -26.25 -13.06
CA THR A 396 2.39 -27.19 -13.08
C THR A 396 2.14 -28.31 -14.07
N PHE A 397 3.22 -28.89 -14.61
CA PHE A 397 3.15 -30.12 -15.40
C PHE A 397 4.46 -30.91 -15.30
N PRO A 398 4.41 -32.25 -15.43
CA PRO A 398 5.61 -33.08 -15.44
C PRO A 398 6.34 -32.97 -16.79
N PHE A 399 7.67 -32.95 -16.76
CA PHE A 399 8.52 -32.90 -17.94
C PHE A 399 9.70 -33.87 -17.81
N SER A 400 10.04 -34.53 -18.92
CA SER A 400 11.22 -35.39 -19.04
C SER A 400 11.75 -35.36 -20.47
N THR A 401 13.07 -35.53 -20.61
CA THR A 401 13.80 -35.60 -21.87
C THR A 401 14.98 -36.55 -21.75
N ASP A 402 15.32 -37.22 -22.85
CA ASP A 402 16.51 -38.06 -23.06
C ASP A 402 17.51 -37.44 -24.05
N TYR A 403 17.18 -36.28 -24.63
CA TYR A 403 18.04 -35.55 -25.57
C TYR A 403 18.69 -34.32 -24.93
N SER A 404 20.03 -34.21 -25.03
CA SER A 404 20.79 -33.06 -24.52
C SER A 404 20.57 -31.82 -25.38
N GLY A 405 20.23 -30.70 -24.79
CA GLY A 405 20.12 -29.42 -25.50
C GLY A 405 19.28 -28.38 -24.77
N HIS A 406 19.13 -27.22 -25.42
CA HIS A 406 18.27 -26.14 -24.95
C HIS A 406 16.81 -26.42 -25.34
N TYR A 407 15.96 -26.52 -24.32
CA TYR A 407 14.51 -26.52 -24.47
C TYR A 407 13.97 -25.14 -24.12
N THR A 408 13.06 -24.63 -24.94
CA THR A 408 12.38 -23.36 -24.70
C THR A 408 11.00 -23.64 -24.13
N PHE A 409 10.75 -23.19 -22.90
CA PHE A 409 9.45 -23.23 -22.26
C PHE A 409 8.77 -21.88 -22.44
N ARG A 410 7.71 -21.84 -23.25
CA ARG A 410 6.84 -20.66 -23.39
C ARG A 410 5.57 -20.88 -22.58
N LEU A 411 5.34 -20.04 -21.58
CA LEU A 411 4.12 -20.00 -20.79
C LEU A 411 3.27 -18.81 -21.23
N THR A 412 2.04 -19.06 -21.66
CA THR A 412 0.98 -18.04 -21.76
C THR A 412 0.04 -18.23 -20.59
N TYR A 413 -0.18 -17.19 -19.80
CA TYR A 413 -1.00 -17.24 -18.58
C TYR A 413 -1.98 -16.07 -18.52
N PHE A 414 -3.12 -16.28 -17.89
CA PHE A 414 -4.12 -15.23 -17.66
C PHE A 414 -3.90 -14.61 -16.28
N ALA A 415 -3.76 -13.30 -16.26
CA ALA A 415 -3.62 -12.49 -15.06
C ALA A 415 -4.62 -11.33 -15.09
N GLU A 416 -4.56 -10.44 -14.09
CA GLU A 416 -5.52 -9.35 -13.88
C GLU A 416 -5.68 -8.43 -15.11
N CYS A 417 -4.60 -8.17 -15.85
CA CYS A 417 -4.58 -7.40 -17.09
C CYS A 417 -4.72 -8.24 -18.37
N GLY A 418 -5.25 -9.46 -18.25
CA GLY A 418 -5.47 -10.38 -19.35
C GLY A 418 -4.29 -11.32 -19.59
N TRP A 419 -4.18 -11.82 -20.81
CA TRP A 419 -3.17 -12.81 -21.19
C TRP A 419 -1.76 -12.19 -21.28
N SER A 420 -0.78 -12.87 -20.71
CA SER A 420 0.65 -12.54 -20.81
C SER A 420 1.46 -13.77 -21.16
N THR A 421 2.66 -13.56 -21.71
CA THR A 421 3.54 -14.65 -22.12
C THR A 421 4.94 -14.42 -21.60
N VAL A 422 5.53 -15.45 -20.99
CA VAL A 422 6.93 -15.49 -20.57
C VAL A 422 7.61 -16.70 -21.21
N THR A 423 8.91 -16.59 -21.47
CA THR A 423 9.69 -17.67 -22.06
C THR A 423 10.95 -17.89 -21.24
N ARG A 424 11.35 -19.15 -21.05
CA ARG A 424 12.59 -19.53 -20.38
C ARG A 424 13.27 -20.64 -21.17
N ASP A 425 14.53 -20.44 -21.51
CA ASP A 425 15.39 -21.48 -22.08
C ASP A 425 16.10 -22.22 -20.96
N ILE A 426 16.07 -23.55 -21.01
CA ILE A 426 16.71 -24.42 -20.02
C ILE A 426 17.54 -25.45 -20.78
N TYR A 427 18.83 -25.54 -20.44
CA TYR A 427 19.73 -26.54 -20.98
C TYR A 427 19.65 -27.82 -20.17
N PHE A 428 19.41 -28.94 -20.85
CA PHE A 428 19.51 -30.27 -20.28
C PHE A 428 20.76 -30.94 -20.86
N GLY A 429 21.70 -31.36 -20.00
CA GLY A 429 22.95 -31.98 -20.41
C GLY A 429 23.13 -33.34 -19.76
N PHE A 430 23.39 -34.35 -20.57
CA PHE A 430 23.80 -35.69 -20.13
C PHE A 430 25.31 -35.84 -20.33
N GLY A 431 26.07 -36.03 -19.25
CA GLY A 431 27.49 -36.41 -19.34
C GLY A 431 27.62 -37.90 -19.69
N SER A 432 28.66 -38.28 -20.43
CA SER A 432 28.98 -39.70 -20.67
C SER A 432 29.29 -40.38 -19.33
N LEU A 433 28.75 -41.59 -19.11
CA LEU A 433 28.86 -42.34 -17.86
C LEU A 433 30.27 -42.92 -17.60
N MET A 434 31.19 -42.81 -18.56
CA MET A 434 32.42 -43.58 -18.60
C MET A 434 33.66 -42.71 -18.56
N GLN A 435 34.65 -43.12 -17.76
CA GLN A 435 35.90 -42.43 -17.56
C GLN A 435 37.08 -43.37 -17.75
N VAL A 436 38.15 -42.85 -18.37
CA VAL A 436 39.44 -43.53 -18.45
C VAL A 436 40.28 -43.10 -17.26
N LYS A 437 40.84 -44.05 -16.51
CA LYS A 437 41.75 -43.77 -15.38
C LYS A 437 43.07 -44.47 -15.62
N ILE A 438 44.15 -43.70 -15.48
CA ILE A 438 45.53 -44.17 -15.63
C ILE A 438 46.23 -44.11 -14.27
N PHE A 439 46.67 -45.25 -13.74
CA PHE A 439 47.31 -45.30 -12.42
C PHE A 439 48.34 -46.45 -12.29
N PRO A 440 49.52 -46.21 -11.69
CA PRO A 440 50.03 -44.91 -11.23
C PRO A 440 50.35 -43.97 -12.40
N ASN A 441 50.08 -42.68 -12.22
CA ASN A 441 50.40 -41.61 -13.16
C ASN A 441 50.87 -40.38 -12.37
N PRO A 442 52.17 -40.02 -12.38
CA PRO A 442 53.20 -40.49 -13.32
C PRO A 442 53.68 -41.94 -13.10
N ALA A 443 53.98 -42.64 -14.20
CA ALA A 443 54.46 -44.02 -14.23
C ALA A 443 55.98 -44.10 -14.26
N SER A 444 56.57 -45.08 -13.56
CA SER A 444 58.03 -45.30 -13.56
C SER A 444 58.42 -46.59 -14.31
N ASN A 445 57.73 -47.69 -14.04
CA ASN A 445 57.97 -48.98 -14.70
C ASN A 445 56.70 -49.54 -15.35
N GLU A 446 55.56 -49.42 -14.68
CA GLU A 446 54.27 -49.87 -15.18
C GLU A 446 53.16 -48.88 -14.81
N THR A 447 52.08 -48.87 -15.60
CA THR A 447 50.82 -48.20 -15.28
C THR A 447 49.65 -49.01 -15.80
N SER A 448 48.45 -48.78 -15.28
CA SER A 448 47.23 -49.43 -15.76
C SER A 448 46.31 -48.41 -16.41
N VAL A 449 45.77 -48.74 -17.58
CA VAL A 449 44.65 -48.03 -18.20
C VAL A 449 43.38 -48.78 -17.83
N SER A 450 42.44 -48.10 -17.18
CA SER A 450 41.18 -48.68 -16.74
C SER A 450 39.99 -47.86 -17.21
N LEU A 451 38.92 -48.54 -17.60
CA LEU A 451 37.60 -47.93 -17.76
C LEU A 451 36.90 -47.99 -16.41
N ASN A 452 36.22 -46.92 -16.02
CA ASN A 452 35.42 -46.84 -14.80
C ASN A 452 34.09 -46.15 -15.09
N LEU A 453 33.05 -46.54 -14.34
CA LEU A 453 31.80 -45.79 -14.29
C LEU A 453 31.95 -44.61 -13.33
N SER A 454 31.44 -43.46 -13.76
CA SER A 454 31.39 -42.24 -12.95
C SER A 454 30.59 -42.36 -11.66
N SER A 455 29.72 -43.37 -11.53
CA SER A 455 28.95 -43.70 -10.32
C SER A 455 29.74 -44.48 -9.26
N GLY A 456 30.92 -45.00 -9.58
CA GLY A 456 31.70 -45.86 -8.67
C GLY A 456 31.20 -47.31 -8.56
N GLU A 457 30.22 -47.72 -9.38
CA GLU A 457 29.76 -49.11 -9.48
C GLU A 457 30.73 -49.99 -10.28
N ASP A 458 30.79 -51.28 -9.93
CA ASP A 458 31.64 -52.26 -10.60
C ASP A 458 31.18 -52.53 -12.05
N LEU A 459 32.10 -52.39 -13.01
CA LEU A 459 31.91 -52.71 -14.44
C LEU A 459 31.54 -54.17 -14.74
N ASN A 460 31.55 -55.05 -13.73
CA ASN A 460 31.22 -56.47 -13.87
C ASN A 460 29.76 -56.72 -14.29
N SER A 461 28.88 -55.71 -14.21
CA SER A 461 27.49 -55.80 -14.69
C SER A 461 27.33 -55.57 -16.21
N MET A 462 28.37 -55.10 -16.91
CA MET A 462 28.38 -54.92 -18.37
C MET A 462 29.24 -55.99 -19.07
N SER A 463 28.92 -57.26 -18.81
CA SER A 463 29.61 -58.41 -19.38
C SER A 463 29.27 -58.60 -20.87
N SER A 464 30.18 -58.18 -21.75
CA SER A 464 30.43 -58.79 -23.09
C SER A 464 31.29 -57.95 -24.04
N GLN A 465 31.67 -56.72 -23.71
CA GLN A 465 32.22 -55.80 -24.72
C GLN A 465 33.74 -55.59 -24.62
N ILE A 466 34.34 -55.60 -25.80
CA ILE A 466 35.77 -55.48 -26.06
C ILE A 466 36.12 -54.00 -26.21
N TRP A 467 37.21 -53.55 -25.59
CA TRP A 467 37.79 -52.23 -25.84
C TRP A 467 39.22 -52.31 -26.36
N GLU A 468 39.69 -51.20 -26.91
CA GLU A 468 41.07 -51.02 -27.36
C GLU A 468 41.61 -49.66 -26.92
N PHE A 469 42.93 -49.55 -26.82
CA PHE A 469 43.59 -48.26 -26.64
C PHE A 469 44.90 -48.15 -27.39
N GLU A 470 45.23 -46.94 -27.79
CA GLU A 470 46.47 -46.55 -28.45
C GLU A 470 47.19 -45.52 -27.58
N VAL A 471 48.50 -45.67 -27.43
CA VAL A 471 49.33 -44.67 -26.73
C VAL A 471 50.27 -44.03 -27.73
N HIS A 472 50.24 -42.70 -27.80
CA HIS A 472 51.08 -41.91 -28.68
C HIS A 472 52.03 -41.01 -27.89
N ASP A 473 53.25 -40.81 -28.38
CA ASP A 473 54.15 -39.78 -27.84
C ASP A 473 53.75 -38.36 -28.29
N GLN A 474 54.48 -37.35 -27.82
CA GLN A 474 54.20 -35.93 -28.14
C GLN A 474 54.30 -35.60 -29.64
N ASN A 475 54.98 -36.43 -30.42
CA ASN A 475 55.11 -36.27 -31.87
C ASN A 475 54.05 -37.09 -32.64
N GLN A 476 53.01 -37.57 -31.94
CA GLN A 476 51.96 -38.44 -32.47
C GLN A 476 52.46 -39.79 -33.00
N ARG A 477 53.65 -40.24 -32.60
CA ARG A 477 54.12 -41.57 -32.96
C ARG A 477 53.48 -42.60 -32.04
N LEU A 478 52.92 -43.65 -32.63
CA LEU A 478 52.32 -44.77 -31.90
C LEU A 478 53.41 -45.53 -31.13
N ILE A 479 53.20 -45.69 -29.82
CA ILE A 479 54.09 -46.39 -28.89
C ILE A 479 53.58 -47.79 -28.60
N THR A 480 52.28 -47.92 -28.33
CA THR A 480 51.64 -49.23 -28.16
C THR A 480 50.17 -49.16 -28.55
N HIS A 481 49.64 -50.29 -29.02
CA HIS A 481 48.23 -50.49 -29.33
C HIS A 481 47.81 -51.82 -28.73
N GLN A 482 46.85 -51.78 -27.81
CA GLN A 482 46.22 -52.96 -27.26
C GLN A 482 44.79 -53.06 -27.76
N ARG A 483 44.40 -54.24 -28.26
CA ARG A 483 43.06 -54.53 -28.76
C ARG A 483 42.47 -55.71 -28.02
N ASN A 484 41.17 -55.92 -28.16
CA ASN A 484 40.50 -57.13 -27.64
C ASN A 484 40.57 -57.27 -26.11
N ILE A 485 40.61 -56.15 -25.38
CA ILE A 485 40.67 -56.15 -23.93
C ILE A 485 39.27 -56.46 -23.37
N LYS A 486 39.19 -57.50 -22.53
CA LYS A 486 37.93 -58.01 -21.94
C LYS A 486 37.79 -57.73 -20.45
N SER A 487 38.85 -57.25 -19.80
CA SER A 487 38.86 -56.79 -18.40
C SER A 487 38.57 -55.29 -18.33
N ASN A 488 38.18 -54.78 -17.16
CA ASN A 488 38.00 -53.34 -16.92
C ASN A 488 39.33 -52.55 -16.88
N SER A 489 40.46 -53.24 -16.80
CA SER A 489 41.80 -52.65 -16.70
C SER A 489 42.82 -53.45 -17.49
N HIS A 490 43.84 -52.77 -18.01
CA HIS A 490 44.98 -53.39 -18.68
C HIS A 490 46.29 -52.69 -18.26
N THR A 491 47.26 -53.47 -17.81
CA THR A 491 48.59 -52.98 -17.40
C THR A 491 49.49 -52.83 -18.61
N ILE A 492 50.17 -51.69 -18.72
CA ILE A 492 51.23 -51.43 -19.69
C ILE A 492 52.57 -51.28 -18.99
N ASN A 493 53.60 -51.88 -19.58
CA ASN A 493 54.98 -51.70 -19.15
C ASN A 493 55.58 -50.48 -19.86
N THR A 494 55.97 -49.48 -19.07
CA THR A 494 56.58 -48.23 -19.53
C THR A 494 58.09 -48.23 -19.33
N ALA A 495 58.70 -49.32 -18.86
CA ALA A 495 60.14 -49.43 -18.69
C ALA A 495 60.85 -49.28 -20.05
N GLY A 496 61.79 -48.33 -20.11
CA GLY A 496 62.53 -48.02 -21.33
C GLY A 496 61.86 -47.01 -22.26
N TRP A 497 60.66 -46.52 -21.93
CA TRP A 497 60.06 -45.39 -22.64
C TRP A 497 60.82 -44.09 -22.31
N GLN A 498 60.85 -43.14 -23.24
CA GLN A 498 61.44 -41.83 -22.96
C GLN A 498 60.61 -41.08 -21.92
N LYS A 499 61.28 -40.39 -20.99
CA LYS A 499 60.62 -39.55 -19.99
C LYS A 499 59.83 -38.45 -20.69
N GLY A 500 58.56 -38.28 -20.37
CA GLY A 500 57.70 -37.31 -21.06
C GLY A 500 56.21 -37.59 -20.95
N LEU A 501 55.43 -36.83 -21.72
CA LEU A 501 53.97 -36.92 -21.81
C LEU A 501 53.57 -37.80 -22.99
N TYR A 502 52.60 -38.68 -22.76
CA TYR A 502 51.97 -39.53 -23.76
C TYR A 502 50.45 -39.31 -23.72
N ILE A 503 49.78 -39.51 -24.86
CA ILE A 503 48.33 -39.47 -24.98
C ILE A 503 47.82 -40.90 -25.13
N VAL A 504 46.97 -41.33 -24.21
CA VAL A 504 46.27 -42.61 -24.26
C VAL A 504 44.88 -42.36 -24.83
N THR A 505 44.60 -42.92 -25.99
CA THR A 505 43.30 -42.84 -26.67
C THR A 505 42.61 -44.19 -26.54
N VAL A 506 41.49 -44.23 -25.83
CA VAL A 506 40.68 -45.44 -25.62
C VAL A 506 39.46 -45.40 -26.53
N LYS A 507 39.17 -46.51 -27.21
CA LYS A 507 37.96 -46.69 -28.02
C LYS A 507 37.09 -47.77 -27.41
N TYR A 508 35.83 -47.43 -27.14
CA TYR A 508 34.84 -48.35 -26.61
C TYR A 508 33.44 -47.90 -27.06
N ASN A 509 32.63 -48.83 -27.56
CA ASN A 509 31.25 -48.58 -28.04
C ASN A 509 31.10 -47.39 -29.00
N ASN A 510 31.98 -47.30 -30.01
CA ASN A 510 32.04 -46.18 -30.98
C ASN A 510 32.35 -44.80 -30.38
N GLU A 511 32.64 -44.71 -29.09
CA GLU A 511 33.14 -43.49 -28.45
C GLU A 511 34.66 -43.55 -28.31
N THR A 512 35.28 -42.36 -28.33
CA THR A 512 36.73 -42.20 -28.17
C THR A 512 37.00 -41.29 -26.98
N PHE A 513 37.81 -41.76 -26.06
CA PHE A 513 38.24 -41.06 -24.86
C PHE A 513 39.74 -40.84 -24.91
N SER A 514 40.24 -39.73 -24.37
CA SER A 514 41.68 -39.46 -24.34
C SER A 514 42.13 -38.98 -22.97
N GLU A 515 43.23 -39.56 -22.48
CA GLU A 515 43.83 -39.21 -21.21
C GLU A 515 45.35 -39.03 -21.32
N LYS A 516 45.92 -38.28 -20.38
CA LYS A 516 47.35 -37.97 -20.34
C LYS A 516 48.09 -38.98 -19.45
N LEU A 517 49.13 -39.61 -19.99
CA LEU A 517 50.07 -40.44 -19.25
C LEU A 517 51.43 -39.73 -19.15
N VAL A 518 51.97 -39.57 -17.95
CA VAL A 518 53.31 -39.03 -17.71
C VAL A 518 54.25 -40.17 -17.33
N VAL A 519 55.37 -40.34 -18.03
CA VAL A 519 56.43 -41.32 -17.71
C VAL A 519 57.65 -40.60 -17.12
N LYS A 520 58.17 -41.09 -15.99
CA LYS A 520 59.22 -40.45 -15.17
C LYS A 520 60.60 -41.06 -15.29
#